data_AF-A0AA38GIQ7-F1
#
_entry.id   AF-A0AA38GIQ7-F1
#
_cell.length_a   1.000
_cell.length_b   1.000
_cell.length_c   1.000
_cell.angle_alpha   90.00
_cell.angle_beta   90.00
_cell.angle_gamma   90.00
#
_symmetry.space_group_name_H-M   'P 1'
#
loop_
_entity.id
_entity.type
_entity.pdbx_description
1 polymer ?
#
loop_
_entity_poly.entity_id
_entity_poly.type
_entity_poly.pdbx_seq_one_letter_code
_entity_poly.pdbx_strand_id
1 'polypeptide(L)'
;MSLQNATSNAPLLRGFTANKYAAGQQFESPRRNVFREFNISVKAESSSATAFMAAGQEKRPQNKNGEFYVDTGCIDCGACSWIAQSTFRRIDEHYAVYNQPSCEEQRLEALQAMISCPTTSIHTKSPPGDILQAQMSFPLPIDEKRLPGVYHCGYHSNKSNGTTPYLIIHPKGNILVDSPRYAESLAHYIECLGGARYMFLTHSNSVGDHARWGKRLRCDRIMHVYEVDIYTADIELMLEGQGPWSIFSDFDIIFTPGHTKGSVSLFYKPLKALFTGDLLAVSTDNKLDILKECNNHSVKQQLDCIRHLLDLDFLWILPGHGRRIEFKTLEEKNGTLEKLLASGSGNHQIL
;
A
#
# COMPACT_ATOMS: atom_id res chain seq x y z
N MET A 1 8.58 -46.55 36.63
CA MET A 1 7.69 -45.54 37.27
C MET A 1 8.43 -44.21 37.30
N SER A 2 7.73 -43.12 36.93
CA SER A 2 8.19 -41.73 36.88
C SER A 2 9.17 -41.37 35.75
N LEU A 3 8.63 -40.83 34.66
CA LEU A 3 9.31 -39.81 33.86
C LEU A 3 8.29 -38.69 33.53
N GLN A 4 8.76 -37.47 33.74
CA GLN A 4 8.04 -36.20 33.70
C GLN A 4 7.63 -35.84 32.28
N ASN A 5 6.38 -35.39 32.09
CA ASN A 5 5.98 -34.65 30.90
C ASN A 5 5.77 -33.19 31.28
N ALA A 6 6.65 -32.34 30.75
CA ALA A 6 6.55 -30.89 30.80
C ALA A 6 5.41 -30.43 29.88
N THR A 7 4.42 -29.75 30.45
CA THR A 7 3.40 -29.02 29.69
C THR A 7 3.94 -27.63 29.34
N SER A 8 3.99 -27.33 28.05
CA SER A 8 4.28 -26.00 27.52
C SER A 8 3.07 -25.09 27.71
N ASN A 9 3.24 -24.05 28.53
CA ASN A 9 2.28 -22.95 28.64
C ASN A 9 2.51 -21.95 27.50
N ALA A 10 1.66 -21.97 26.48
CA ALA A 10 1.49 -20.85 25.56
C ALA A 10 0.55 -19.81 26.20
N PRO A 11 0.85 -18.50 26.18
CA PRO A 11 -0.04 -17.50 26.76
C PRO A 11 -1.19 -17.20 25.80
N LEU A 12 -2.41 -17.60 26.19
CA LEU A 12 -3.67 -17.15 25.61
C LEU A 12 -3.90 -15.67 25.97
N LEU A 13 -4.03 -14.81 24.97
CA LEU A 13 -4.41 -13.40 25.13
C LEU A 13 -5.86 -13.31 25.66
N ARG A 14 -6.04 -13.04 26.96
CA ARG A 14 -7.30 -12.58 27.56
C ARG A 14 -7.27 -11.06 27.69
N GLY A 15 -8.40 -10.43 27.34
CA GLY A 15 -8.56 -8.99 27.17
C GLY A 15 -8.36 -8.16 28.45
N PHE A 16 -7.94 -6.90 28.23
CA PHE A 16 -7.91 -5.86 29.24
C PHE A 16 -8.88 -4.73 28.87
N THR A 17 -9.67 -4.32 29.86
CA THR A 17 -10.69 -3.28 29.79
C THR A 17 -10.09 -1.87 29.76
N ALA A 18 -10.86 -0.97 29.14
CA ALA A 18 -10.50 0.38 28.75
C ALA A 18 -10.19 1.33 29.92
N ASN A 19 -9.20 2.21 29.71
CA ASN A 19 -9.13 3.51 30.36
C ASN A 19 -9.60 4.59 29.38
N LYS A 20 -10.58 5.38 29.82
CA LYS A 20 -11.21 6.47 29.07
C LYS A 20 -10.21 7.60 28.84
N TYR A 21 -10.04 8.03 27.58
CA TYR A 21 -9.53 9.36 27.27
C TYR A 21 -10.47 10.04 26.28
N ALA A 22 -10.72 11.33 26.56
CA ALA A 22 -11.75 12.16 25.98
C ALA A 22 -11.45 12.54 24.52
N ALA A 23 -12.50 12.55 23.70
CA ALA A 23 -12.50 13.08 22.35
C ALA A 23 -12.28 14.61 22.37
N GLY A 24 -11.33 15.12 21.57
CA GLY A 24 -11.23 16.58 21.35
C GLY A 24 -9.89 17.18 20.93
N GLN A 25 -8.80 16.44 20.74
CA GLN A 25 -7.55 17.06 20.27
C GLN A 25 -7.49 17.11 18.73
N GLN A 26 -7.36 18.34 18.19
CA GLN A 26 -7.07 18.59 16.78
C GLN A 26 -5.71 17.96 16.42
N PHE A 27 -5.70 17.15 15.36
CA PHE A 27 -4.48 16.56 14.81
C PHE A 27 -3.67 17.66 14.10
N GLU A 28 -2.62 18.19 14.73
CA GLU A 28 -1.63 19.02 14.04
C GLU A 28 -0.68 18.12 13.24
N SER A 29 -0.55 18.39 11.94
CA SER A 29 0.30 17.61 11.02
C SER A 29 1.78 17.68 11.46
N PRO A 30 2.46 16.54 11.73
CA PRO A 30 3.86 16.50 12.18
C PRO A 30 4.87 17.10 11.18
N ARG A 31 4.47 17.38 9.93
CA ARG A 31 5.35 17.76 8.83
C ARG A 31 6.14 19.06 9.03
N ARG A 32 5.66 20.01 9.85
CA ARG A 32 6.36 21.31 10.04
C ARG A 32 7.73 21.19 10.70
N ASN A 33 7.98 20.16 11.50
CA ASN A 33 9.23 20.02 12.26
C ASN A 33 10.29 19.12 11.57
N VAL A 34 9.89 18.27 10.62
CA VAL A 34 10.77 17.28 9.98
C VAL A 34 11.81 17.92 9.03
N PHE A 35 11.50 19.06 8.43
CA PHE A 35 12.37 19.71 7.43
C PHE A 35 13.70 20.25 7.96
N ARG A 36 13.87 20.39 9.29
CA ARG A 36 15.04 21.07 9.88
C ARG A 36 16.21 20.14 10.21
N GLU A 37 15.97 18.85 10.42
CA GLU A 37 16.98 17.91 10.92
C GLU A 37 17.79 17.19 9.83
N PHE A 38 17.30 17.11 8.58
CA PHE A 38 17.93 16.34 7.51
C PHE A 38 19.26 16.94 6.99
N ASN A 39 19.44 18.27 7.09
CA ASN A 39 20.61 18.96 6.54
C ASN A 39 21.93 18.67 7.29
N ILE A 40 21.90 18.01 8.45
CA ILE A 40 23.10 17.81 9.28
C ILE A 40 23.68 16.40 9.14
N SER A 41 22.88 15.38 8.80
CA SER A 41 23.34 13.97 8.89
C SER A 41 23.56 13.27 7.55
N VAL A 42 23.10 13.82 6.42
CA VAL A 42 23.40 13.23 5.10
C VAL A 42 24.69 13.85 4.56
N LYS A 43 25.83 13.37 5.05
CA LYS A 43 27.00 13.28 4.17
C LYS A 43 26.58 12.37 3.02
N ALA A 44 26.71 12.90 1.81
CA ALA A 44 26.33 12.28 0.56
C ALA A 44 26.86 10.84 0.44
N GLU A 45 26.08 9.87 0.90
CA GLU A 45 26.01 8.59 0.23
C GLU A 45 25.13 8.84 -0.99
N SER A 46 25.76 9.34 -2.04
CA SER A 46 25.27 9.15 -3.39
C SER A 46 25.18 7.64 -3.59
N SER A 47 24.04 7.03 -3.29
CA SER A 47 23.67 5.81 -3.97
C SER A 47 23.59 6.22 -5.44
N SER A 48 24.65 5.92 -6.19
CA SER A 48 24.66 6.09 -7.63
C SER A 48 23.57 5.17 -8.19
N ALA A 49 22.35 5.69 -8.26
CA ALA A 49 21.44 5.30 -9.32
C ALA A 49 22.01 5.94 -10.59
N THR A 50 23.16 5.44 -11.03
CA THR A 50 23.49 5.51 -12.44
C THR A 50 22.31 4.86 -13.14
N ALA A 51 21.59 5.66 -13.92
CA ALA A 51 20.55 5.21 -14.82
C ALA A 51 21.20 4.32 -15.90
N PHE A 52 21.65 3.15 -15.52
CA PHE A 52 21.90 2.07 -16.45
C PHE A 52 20.55 1.42 -16.67
N MET A 53 19.99 1.61 -17.87
CA MET A 53 19.00 0.68 -18.40
C MET A 53 19.52 -0.73 -18.14
N ALA A 54 18.74 -1.59 -17.50
CA ALA A 54 19.13 -2.98 -17.37
C ALA A 54 19.32 -3.54 -18.80
N ALA A 55 20.34 -4.38 -19.00
CA ALA A 55 20.63 -4.95 -20.32
C ALA A 55 19.36 -5.58 -20.91
N GLY A 56 18.90 -5.09 -22.08
CA GLY A 56 17.70 -5.57 -22.76
C GLY A 56 16.42 -4.74 -22.58
N GLN A 57 16.44 -3.67 -21.77
CA GLN A 57 15.31 -2.73 -21.69
C GLN A 57 15.46 -1.61 -22.73
N GLU A 58 14.41 -1.41 -23.52
CA GLU A 58 14.37 -0.36 -24.56
C GLU A 58 13.32 0.68 -24.22
N LYS A 59 13.55 1.93 -24.63
CA LYS A 59 12.53 2.98 -24.53
C LYS A 59 11.31 2.60 -25.37
N ARG A 60 10.11 2.64 -24.80
CA ARG A 60 8.88 2.38 -25.56
C ARG A 60 8.68 3.42 -26.68
N PRO A 61 8.29 3.02 -27.89
CA PRO A 61 8.02 3.96 -28.99
C PRO A 61 6.81 4.87 -28.73
N GLN A 62 5.88 4.46 -27.85
CA GLN A 62 4.71 5.25 -27.44
C GLN A 62 5.06 6.48 -26.59
N ASN A 63 6.30 6.60 -26.08
CA ASN A 63 6.68 7.75 -25.28
C ASN A 63 6.76 9.02 -26.13
N LYS A 64 6.17 10.10 -25.63
CA LYS A 64 6.45 11.44 -26.13
C LYS A 64 7.94 11.78 -25.94
N ASN A 65 8.53 12.38 -26.96
CA ASN A 65 9.93 12.81 -26.92
C ASN A 65 10.16 13.83 -25.80
N GLY A 66 11.22 13.63 -25.02
CA GLY A 66 11.62 14.51 -23.94
C GLY A 66 12.55 13.83 -22.94
N GLU A 67 12.65 14.41 -21.74
CA GLU A 67 13.55 13.94 -20.67
C GLU A 67 13.06 12.64 -20.06
N PHE A 68 11.77 12.57 -19.68
CA PHE A 68 11.17 11.38 -19.08
C PHE A 68 10.82 10.36 -20.15
N TYR A 69 10.94 9.08 -19.82
CA TYR A 69 10.47 7.98 -20.65
C TYR A 69 10.20 6.71 -19.85
N VAL A 70 9.32 5.85 -20.37
CA VAL A 70 9.07 4.50 -19.85
C VAL A 70 9.73 3.46 -20.75
N ASP A 71 10.34 2.43 -20.17
CA ASP A 71 10.92 1.33 -20.92
C ASP A 71 9.99 0.11 -21.07
N THR A 72 10.45 -0.91 -21.79
CA THR A 72 9.75 -2.17 -22.03
C THR A 72 9.66 -3.09 -20.81
N GLY A 73 10.28 -2.73 -19.68
CA GLY A 73 10.14 -3.46 -18.41
C GLY A 73 8.90 -3.08 -17.61
N CYS A 74 8.09 -2.12 -18.09
CA CYS A 74 6.82 -1.77 -17.47
C CYS A 74 5.92 -3.02 -17.37
N ILE A 75 5.27 -3.21 -16.23
CA ILE A 75 4.34 -4.34 -15.99
C ILE A 75 2.88 -3.89 -15.90
N ASP A 76 2.59 -2.69 -16.40
CA ASP A 76 1.23 -2.13 -16.42
C ASP A 76 0.55 -2.00 -15.05
N CYS A 77 1.30 -1.84 -13.96
CA CYS A 77 0.75 -1.77 -12.59
C CYS A 77 -0.18 -0.55 -12.29
N GLY A 78 -0.30 0.41 -13.21
CA GLY A 78 -1.14 1.60 -13.02
C GLY A 78 -0.60 2.72 -12.13
N ALA A 79 0.40 2.46 -11.27
CA ALA A 79 0.89 3.39 -10.24
C ALA A 79 1.14 4.83 -10.75
N CYS A 80 1.90 4.95 -11.84
CA CYS A 80 2.28 6.24 -12.40
C CYS A 80 1.10 7.10 -12.88
N SER A 81 -0.01 6.48 -13.28
CA SER A 81 -1.16 7.18 -13.88
C SER A 81 -2.03 7.93 -12.87
N TRP A 82 -1.96 7.54 -11.60
CA TRP A 82 -2.67 8.23 -10.52
C TRP A 82 -1.73 9.03 -9.61
N ILE A 83 -0.41 8.82 -9.68
CA ILE A 83 0.58 9.70 -9.06
C ILE A 83 0.84 10.94 -9.94
N ALA A 84 0.95 10.75 -11.25
CA ALA A 84 1.30 11.81 -12.19
C ALA A 84 0.43 11.72 -13.47
N GLN A 85 -0.88 11.89 -13.29
CA GLN A 85 -1.90 11.71 -14.34
C GLN A 85 -1.69 12.62 -15.56
N SER A 86 -1.09 13.79 -15.34
CA SER A 86 -0.75 14.74 -16.40
C SER A 86 0.34 14.21 -17.34
N THR A 87 1.24 13.36 -16.81
CA THR A 87 2.48 12.90 -17.47
C THR A 87 2.32 11.51 -18.07
N PHE A 88 1.75 10.54 -17.33
CA PHE A 88 1.67 9.14 -17.77
C PHE A 88 0.25 8.71 -18.11
N ARG A 89 0.11 7.90 -19.16
CA ARG A 89 -1.16 7.27 -19.56
C ARG A 89 -0.89 5.87 -20.08
N ARG A 90 -1.88 4.98 -19.92
CA ARG A 90 -1.89 3.68 -20.58
C ARG A 90 -2.07 3.90 -22.08
N ILE A 91 -1.10 3.44 -22.87
CA ILE A 91 -1.14 3.49 -24.34
C ILE A 91 -0.78 2.10 -24.83
N ASP A 92 -1.74 1.48 -25.52
CA ASP A 92 -1.77 0.05 -25.80
C ASP A 92 -1.76 -0.76 -24.49
N GLU A 93 -0.93 -1.79 -24.37
CA GLU A 93 -0.86 -2.71 -23.23
C GLU A 93 -0.03 -2.22 -22.03
N HIS A 94 0.55 -1.01 -22.07
CA HIS A 94 1.45 -0.53 -21.00
C HIS A 94 1.41 1.00 -20.84
N TYR A 95 1.97 1.53 -19.75
CA TYR A 95 2.11 2.98 -19.55
C TYR A 95 3.28 3.59 -20.32
N ALA A 96 3.07 4.81 -20.83
CA ALA A 96 4.09 5.61 -21.50
C ALA A 96 3.97 7.08 -21.07
N VAL A 97 5.02 7.86 -21.33
CA VAL A 97 4.97 9.31 -21.17
C VAL A 97 4.07 9.89 -22.25
N TYR A 98 2.90 10.36 -21.84
CA TYR A 98 1.92 11.03 -22.70
C TYR A 98 2.22 12.52 -22.84
N ASN A 99 2.58 13.19 -21.73
CA ASN A 99 3.12 14.55 -21.73
C ASN A 99 4.41 14.61 -20.91
N GLN A 100 5.37 15.39 -21.38
CA GLN A 100 6.52 15.74 -20.55
C GLN A 100 6.06 16.78 -19.51
N PRO A 101 6.55 16.71 -18.26
CA PRO A 101 6.30 17.74 -17.27
C PRO A 101 6.69 19.13 -17.79
N SER A 102 5.82 20.13 -17.61
CA SER A 102 6.07 21.51 -18.07
C SER A 102 6.26 22.52 -16.92
N CYS A 103 6.06 22.09 -15.67
CA CYS A 103 6.27 22.89 -14.46
C CYS A 103 6.87 22.06 -13.32
N GLU A 104 7.31 22.74 -12.25
CA GLU A 104 7.94 22.10 -11.08
C GLU A 104 7.01 21.08 -10.40
N GLU A 105 5.72 21.39 -10.28
CA GLU A 105 4.72 20.48 -9.68
C GLU A 105 4.60 19.17 -10.48
N GLN A 106 4.42 19.26 -11.79
CA GLN A 106 4.36 18.08 -12.66
C GLN A 106 5.67 17.30 -12.65
N ARG A 107 6.82 17.99 -12.53
CA ARG A 107 8.13 17.35 -12.45
C ARG A 107 8.27 16.57 -11.14
N LEU A 108 7.84 17.15 -10.02
CA LEU A 108 7.81 16.48 -8.72
C LEU A 108 6.92 15.23 -8.76
N GLU A 109 5.70 15.34 -9.30
CA GLU A 109 4.79 14.19 -9.48
C GLU A 109 5.44 13.11 -10.35
N ALA A 110 6.08 13.48 -11.46
CA ALA A 110 6.74 12.52 -12.34
C ALA A 110 7.91 11.80 -11.66
N LEU A 111 8.68 12.50 -10.81
CA LEU A 111 9.74 11.90 -10.00
C LEU A 111 9.17 11.01 -8.88
N GLN A 112 8.04 11.37 -8.26
CA GLN A 112 7.33 10.52 -7.31
C GLN A 112 6.83 9.24 -7.97
N ALA A 113 6.30 9.33 -9.20
CA ALA A 113 5.90 8.19 -10.01
C ALA A 113 7.10 7.30 -10.36
N MET A 114 8.24 7.91 -10.73
CA MET A 114 9.50 7.20 -10.96
C MET A 114 9.95 6.40 -9.73
N ILE A 115 9.98 7.04 -8.55
CA ILE A 115 10.36 6.38 -7.28
C ILE A 115 9.40 5.23 -6.95
N SER A 116 8.12 5.40 -7.24
CA SER A 116 7.07 4.44 -6.93
C SER A 116 6.95 3.31 -7.95
N CYS A 117 7.62 3.39 -9.10
CA CYS A 117 7.54 2.35 -10.12
C CYS A 117 8.15 1.03 -9.60
N PRO A 118 7.37 -0.07 -9.53
CA PRO A 118 7.84 -1.32 -8.93
C PRO A 118 9.01 -1.95 -9.68
N THR A 119 9.04 -1.78 -11.00
CA THR A 119 10.05 -2.34 -11.91
C THR A 119 11.15 -1.35 -12.28
N THR A 120 11.15 -0.16 -11.68
CA THR A 120 12.10 0.93 -12.03
C THR A 120 12.11 1.28 -13.53
N SER A 121 10.98 1.15 -14.20
CA SER A 121 10.82 1.33 -15.66
C SER A 121 10.59 2.75 -16.12
N ILE A 122 10.56 3.72 -15.20
CA ILE A 122 10.41 5.15 -15.51
C ILE A 122 11.77 5.80 -15.33
N HIS A 123 12.22 6.53 -16.34
CA HIS A 123 13.58 7.06 -16.42
C HIS A 123 13.59 8.51 -16.84
N THR A 124 14.72 9.16 -16.57
CA THR A 124 15.13 10.43 -17.17
C THR A 124 16.36 10.19 -18.04
N LYS A 125 16.60 11.04 -19.04
CA LYS A 125 17.79 10.96 -19.91
C LYS A 125 19.12 11.06 -19.15
N SER A 126 19.13 11.75 -18.02
CA SER A 126 20.24 11.89 -17.10
C SER A 126 19.73 11.80 -15.66
N PRO A 127 20.55 11.38 -14.69
CA PRO A 127 20.15 11.37 -13.28
C PRO A 127 19.54 12.73 -12.86
N PRO A 128 18.31 12.75 -12.31
CA PRO A 128 17.65 14.01 -11.97
C PRO A 128 18.28 14.62 -10.72
N GLY A 129 18.77 15.86 -10.82
CA GLY A 129 19.42 16.56 -9.70
C GLY A 129 18.46 16.89 -8.54
N ASP A 130 17.16 16.81 -8.78
CA ASP A 130 16.07 17.12 -7.86
C ASP A 130 15.36 15.88 -7.29
N ILE A 131 15.89 14.68 -7.52
CA ILE A 131 15.31 13.43 -6.99
C ILE A 131 15.14 13.43 -5.46
N LEU A 132 16.04 14.11 -4.74
CA LEU A 132 15.98 14.21 -3.29
C LEU A 132 14.69 14.90 -2.83
N GLN A 133 14.20 15.91 -3.56
CA GLN A 133 12.94 16.58 -3.21
C GLN A 133 11.75 15.63 -3.30
N ALA A 134 11.73 14.77 -4.32
CA ALA A 134 10.71 13.73 -4.45
C ALA A 134 10.83 12.68 -3.33
N GLN A 135 12.04 12.23 -2.98
CA GLN A 135 12.24 11.31 -1.86
C GLN A 135 11.77 11.90 -0.52
N MET A 136 12.05 13.18 -0.26
CA MET A 136 11.62 13.92 0.93
C MET A 136 10.10 14.06 1.04
N SER A 137 9.37 13.92 -0.07
CA SER A 137 7.91 14.06 -0.06
C SER A 137 7.19 12.81 0.47
N PHE A 138 7.86 11.65 0.46
CA PHE A 138 7.29 10.39 0.93
C PHE A 138 7.43 10.20 2.45
N PRO A 139 6.47 9.52 3.11
CA PRO A 139 5.21 9.03 2.54
C PRO A 139 4.23 10.19 2.25
N LEU A 140 3.48 10.12 1.15
CA LEU A 140 2.59 11.18 0.65
C LEU A 140 1.22 11.14 1.31
N PRO A 141 0.66 12.25 1.82
CA PRO A 141 -0.69 12.26 2.39
C PRO A 141 -1.70 11.97 1.28
N ILE A 142 -2.70 11.13 1.57
CA ILE A 142 -3.74 10.81 0.58
C ILE A 142 -4.75 11.94 0.48
N ASP A 143 -5.28 12.37 1.62
CA ASP A 143 -6.13 13.55 1.74
C ASP A 143 -5.96 14.12 3.15
N GLU A 144 -5.36 15.29 3.28
CA GLU A 144 -5.07 15.89 4.60
C GLU A 144 -6.32 16.27 5.39
N LYS A 145 -7.47 16.43 4.73
CA LYS A 145 -8.72 16.88 5.36
C LYS A 145 -9.63 15.72 5.72
N ARG A 146 -9.77 14.75 4.81
CA ARG A 146 -10.74 13.65 4.90
C ARG A 146 -10.11 12.33 5.31
N LEU A 147 -8.80 12.15 5.08
CA LEU A 147 -8.01 11.02 5.57
C LEU A 147 -6.74 11.47 6.35
N PRO A 148 -6.88 12.34 7.37
CA PRO A 148 -5.73 12.85 8.11
C PRO A 148 -4.95 11.68 8.75
N GLY A 149 -3.63 11.72 8.60
CA GLY A 149 -2.75 10.70 9.15
C GLY A 149 -2.65 9.42 8.30
N VAL A 150 -3.28 9.35 7.13
CA VAL A 150 -3.13 8.22 6.19
C VAL A 150 -2.28 8.66 5.00
N TYR A 151 -1.24 7.88 4.72
CA TYR A 151 -0.25 8.19 3.70
C TYR A 151 -0.07 7.02 2.72
N HIS A 152 0.22 7.33 1.46
CA HIS A 152 0.77 6.42 0.47
C HIS A 152 2.31 6.43 0.57
N CYS A 153 2.90 5.25 0.76
CA CYS A 153 4.34 5.14 1.00
C CYS A 153 5.20 5.35 -0.27
N GLY A 154 4.61 5.32 -1.47
CA GLY A 154 5.40 5.20 -2.70
C GLY A 154 6.10 3.86 -2.79
N TYR A 155 7.29 3.85 -3.40
CA TYR A 155 8.26 2.74 -3.38
C TYR A 155 7.60 1.36 -3.54
N HIS A 156 6.74 1.19 -4.55
CA HIS A 156 6.14 -0.12 -4.79
C HIS A 156 7.22 -1.16 -5.11
N SER A 157 6.90 -2.43 -4.90
CA SER A 157 7.84 -3.52 -5.08
C SER A 157 7.47 -4.40 -6.26
N ASN A 158 8.45 -4.76 -7.09
CA ASN A 158 8.27 -5.81 -8.11
C ASN A 158 7.95 -7.17 -7.47
N LYS A 159 8.43 -7.43 -6.25
CA LYS A 159 8.16 -8.68 -5.51
C LYS A 159 6.68 -8.85 -5.13
N SER A 160 5.93 -7.75 -5.15
CA SER A 160 4.50 -7.73 -4.86
C SER A 160 3.67 -7.24 -6.05
N ASN A 161 4.21 -7.34 -7.28
CA ASN A 161 3.56 -6.86 -8.51
C ASN A 161 3.05 -5.40 -8.44
N GLY A 162 3.65 -4.58 -7.59
CA GLY A 162 3.23 -3.20 -7.38
C GLY A 162 2.10 -2.98 -6.39
N THR A 163 1.85 -3.88 -5.42
CA THR A 163 0.90 -3.60 -4.32
C THR A 163 1.22 -2.25 -3.68
N THR A 164 0.17 -1.46 -3.43
CA THR A 164 0.24 -0.12 -2.84
C THR A 164 0.40 -0.20 -1.32
N PRO A 165 1.52 0.26 -0.77
CA PRO A 165 1.74 0.29 0.67
C PRO A 165 1.25 1.61 1.28
N TYR A 166 0.69 1.52 2.48
CA TYR A 166 0.14 2.67 3.21
C TYR A 166 0.73 2.79 4.60
N LEU A 167 0.88 4.02 5.10
CA LEU A 167 1.22 4.29 6.50
C LEU A 167 0.04 4.99 7.18
N ILE A 168 -0.34 4.49 8.35
CA ILE A 168 -1.39 5.08 9.19
C ILE A 168 -0.74 5.57 10.48
N ILE A 169 -0.80 6.89 10.71
CA ILE A 169 -0.33 7.52 11.94
C ILE A 169 -1.37 7.32 13.03
N HIS A 170 -0.95 6.78 14.17
CA HIS A 170 -1.86 6.45 15.25
C HIS A 170 -1.21 6.63 16.63
N PRO A 171 -1.90 7.25 17.62
CA PRO A 171 -1.29 7.58 18.92
C PRO A 171 -0.74 6.40 19.72
N LYS A 172 -1.25 5.18 19.50
CA LYS A 172 -0.75 3.95 20.18
C LYS A 172 0.36 3.23 19.42
N GLY A 173 0.82 3.81 18.31
CA GLY A 173 1.79 3.25 17.38
C GLY A 173 1.22 3.15 15.98
N ASN A 174 1.99 3.61 15.00
CA ASN A 174 1.61 3.62 13.59
C ASN A 174 1.50 2.20 13.01
N ILE A 175 0.76 2.07 11.91
CA ILE A 175 0.57 0.81 11.19
C ILE A 175 1.06 1.00 9.75
N LEU A 176 2.00 0.16 9.32
CA LEU A 176 2.39 0.02 7.91
C LEU A 176 1.53 -1.10 7.28
N VAL A 177 0.66 -0.75 6.34
CA VAL A 177 -0.18 -1.69 5.62
C VAL A 177 0.52 -2.09 4.32
N ASP A 178 0.78 -3.39 4.19
CA ASP A 178 1.59 -4.02 3.15
C ASP A 178 3.03 -3.49 3.06
N SER A 179 3.92 -4.25 2.42
CA SER A 179 5.35 -3.89 2.41
C SER A 179 5.75 -3.10 1.15
N PRO A 180 6.25 -1.85 1.30
CA PRO A 180 6.98 -1.21 0.21
C PRO A 180 8.31 -1.93 -0.06
N ARG A 181 8.88 -1.70 -1.25
CA ARG A 181 10.30 -1.94 -1.49
C ARG A 181 11.10 -1.12 -0.50
N TYR A 182 12.08 -1.74 0.13
CA TYR A 182 12.87 -1.07 1.14
C TYR A 182 13.76 0.02 0.51
N ALA A 183 13.74 1.21 1.11
CA ALA A 183 14.66 2.30 0.83
C ALA A 183 15.01 3.02 2.14
N GLU A 184 16.29 3.34 2.35
CA GLU A 184 16.75 4.03 3.56
C GLU A 184 16.07 5.40 3.74
N SER A 185 15.84 6.13 2.64
CA SER A 185 15.14 7.41 2.68
C SER A 185 13.70 7.29 3.17
N LEU A 186 12.93 6.35 2.64
CA LEU A 186 11.57 6.11 3.13
C LEU A 186 11.58 5.66 4.59
N ALA A 187 12.50 4.77 4.99
CA ALA A 187 12.59 4.29 6.36
C ALA A 187 12.86 5.42 7.34
N HIS A 188 13.80 6.31 7.01
CA HIS A 188 14.10 7.50 7.80
C HIS A 188 12.86 8.37 8.00
N TYR A 189 12.11 8.68 6.93
CA TYR A 189 10.91 9.52 7.05
C TYR A 189 9.77 8.84 7.82
N ILE A 190 9.61 7.52 7.71
CA ILE A 190 8.66 6.77 8.55
C ILE A 190 9.07 6.87 10.03
N GLU A 191 10.36 6.79 10.36
CA GLU A 191 10.85 6.97 11.73
C GLU A 191 10.61 8.39 12.26
N CYS A 192 10.85 9.43 11.45
CA CYS A 192 10.52 10.81 11.80
C CYS A 192 9.02 11.01 12.08
N LEU A 193 8.16 10.18 11.49
CA LEU A 193 6.71 10.16 11.74
C LEU A 193 6.30 9.26 12.93
N GLY A 194 7.26 8.72 13.69
CA GLY A 194 7.00 7.86 14.86
C GLY A 194 7.20 6.36 14.62
N GLY A 195 7.81 5.98 13.48
CA GLY A 195 8.08 4.58 13.12
C GLY A 195 6.81 3.82 12.76
N ALA A 196 6.82 2.50 12.97
CA ALA A 196 5.62 1.67 12.95
C ALA A 196 5.67 0.67 14.09
N ARG A 197 4.55 0.48 14.79
CA ARG A 197 4.40 -0.56 15.80
C ARG A 197 4.00 -1.88 15.16
N TYR A 198 3.12 -1.81 14.16
CA TYR A 198 2.64 -2.97 13.43
C TYR A 198 2.91 -2.83 11.94
N MET A 199 3.21 -3.96 11.30
CA MET A 199 3.08 -4.12 9.87
C MET A 199 1.95 -5.10 9.59
N PHE A 200 0.87 -4.62 8.99
CA PHE A 200 -0.28 -5.45 8.64
C PHE A 200 -0.14 -5.91 7.19
N LEU A 201 0.04 -7.22 6.99
CA LEU A 201 0.18 -7.83 5.67
C LEU A 201 -1.16 -8.45 5.26
N THR A 202 -1.76 -7.90 4.20
CA THR A 202 -3.10 -8.29 3.76
C THR A 202 -3.14 -9.73 3.25
N HIS A 203 -2.09 -10.15 2.53
CA HIS A 203 -1.91 -11.49 1.99
C HIS A 203 -0.45 -11.74 1.54
N SER A 204 -0.14 -12.99 1.17
CA SER A 204 1.20 -13.48 0.80
C SER A 204 1.82 -12.79 -0.41
N ASN A 205 1.03 -12.26 -1.35
CA ASN A 205 1.57 -11.52 -2.50
C ASN A 205 2.07 -10.10 -2.12
N SER A 206 1.72 -9.59 -0.94
CA SER A 206 2.00 -8.19 -0.54
C SER A 206 3.17 -8.05 0.46
N VAL A 207 3.96 -9.11 0.62
CA VAL A 207 5.00 -9.20 1.66
C VAL A 207 6.29 -8.47 1.30
N GLY A 208 6.56 -8.18 0.02
CA GLY A 208 7.65 -7.29 -0.41
C GLY A 208 9.00 -7.52 0.30
N ASP A 209 9.47 -6.50 1.02
CA ASP A 209 10.69 -6.52 1.85
C ASP A 209 10.36 -6.56 3.36
N HIS A 210 9.25 -7.20 3.75
CA HIS A 210 8.69 -7.18 5.11
C HIS A 210 9.73 -7.46 6.21
N ALA A 211 10.60 -8.45 6.05
CA ALA A 211 11.60 -8.80 7.06
C ALA A 211 12.61 -7.67 7.30
N ARG A 212 13.03 -6.96 6.24
CA ARG A 212 13.95 -5.83 6.36
C ARG A 212 13.29 -4.66 7.07
N TRP A 213 12.04 -4.39 6.74
CA TRP A 213 11.22 -3.38 7.42
C TRP A 213 10.95 -3.74 8.88
N GLY A 214 10.59 -4.99 9.18
CA GLY A 214 10.40 -5.51 10.53
C GLY A 214 11.64 -5.30 11.40
N LYS A 215 12.82 -5.60 10.86
CA LYS A 215 14.10 -5.34 11.54
C LYS A 215 14.38 -3.84 11.73
N ARG A 216 14.15 -3.03 10.70
CA ARG A 216 14.45 -1.58 10.72
C ARG A 216 13.57 -0.82 11.70
N LEU A 217 12.26 -1.08 11.66
CA LEU A 217 11.25 -0.40 12.48
C LEU A 217 10.99 -1.08 13.83
N ARG A 218 11.47 -2.33 14.00
CA ARG A 218 11.17 -3.18 15.16
C ARG A 218 9.66 -3.35 15.38
N CYS A 219 8.92 -3.48 14.28
CA CYS A 219 7.48 -3.66 14.30
C CYS A 219 7.10 -5.14 14.32
N ASP A 220 6.00 -5.46 15.00
CA ASP A 220 5.39 -6.79 14.92
C ASP A 220 4.64 -6.91 13.59
N ARG A 221 4.96 -7.93 12.80
CA ARG A 221 4.24 -8.22 11.56
C ARG A 221 3.00 -9.05 11.91
N ILE A 222 1.86 -8.67 11.33
CA ILE A 222 0.58 -9.34 11.47
C ILE A 222 0.21 -9.96 10.13
N MET A 223 -0.07 -11.25 10.11
CA MET A 223 -0.46 -11.98 8.90
C MET A 223 -1.39 -13.14 9.26
N HIS A 224 -2.29 -13.53 8.35
CA HIS A 224 -3.12 -14.71 8.58
C HIS A 224 -2.33 -16.02 8.39
N VAL A 225 -2.58 -17.04 9.22
CA VAL A 225 -1.84 -18.31 9.20
C VAL A 225 -1.90 -19.04 7.86
N TYR A 226 -2.98 -18.86 7.09
CA TYR A 226 -3.13 -19.42 5.75
C TYR A 226 -2.28 -18.75 4.67
N GLU A 227 -1.66 -17.61 4.98
CA GLU A 227 -0.73 -16.92 4.09
C GLU A 227 0.74 -17.21 4.43
N VAL A 228 1.01 -17.88 5.55
CA VAL A 228 2.37 -18.17 6.01
C VAL A 228 3.01 -19.24 5.12
N ASP A 229 4.23 -18.93 4.68
CA ASP A 229 5.11 -19.80 3.91
C ASP A 229 6.52 -19.80 4.52
N ILE A 230 7.51 -20.33 3.79
CA ILE A 230 8.89 -20.41 4.29
C ILE A 230 9.51 -19.02 4.51
N TYR A 231 9.11 -18.01 3.74
CA TYR A 231 9.67 -16.66 3.78
C TYR A 231 9.03 -15.81 4.88
N THR A 232 7.84 -16.19 5.32
CA THR A 232 7.05 -15.52 6.36
C THR A 232 6.90 -16.37 7.63
N ALA A 233 7.69 -17.43 7.77
CA ALA A 233 7.65 -18.32 8.92
C ALA A 233 8.02 -17.63 10.25
N ASP A 234 8.67 -16.47 10.20
CA ASP A 234 9.12 -15.69 11.35
C ASP A 234 8.17 -14.53 11.73
N ILE A 235 6.97 -14.47 11.14
CA ILE A 235 5.95 -13.47 11.46
C ILE A 235 5.60 -13.53 12.95
N GLU A 236 5.59 -12.35 13.61
CA GLU A 236 5.41 -12.25 15.05
C GLU A 236 3.97 -12.55 15.51
N LEU A 237 2.97 -12.13 14.73
CA LEU A 237 1.55 -12.24 15.09
C LEU A 237 0.76 -12.91 13.98
N MET A 238 0.41 -14.19 14.17
CA MET A 238 -0.38 -14.96 13.22
C MET A 238 -1.87 -14.95 13.60
N LEU A 239 -2.74 -14.58 12.67
CA LEU A 239 -4.18 -14.64 12.85
C LEU A 239 -4.68 -16.05 12.54
N GLU A 240 -5.52 -16.60 13.40
CA GLU A 240 -6.12 -17.94 13.26
C GLU A 240 -7.65 -17.89 13.32
N GLY A 241 -8.31 -18.63 12.44
CA GLY A 241 -9.78 -18.68 12.37
C GLY A 241 -10.36 -17.65 11.40
N GLN A 242 -11.52 -17.09 11.73
CA GLN A 242 -12.21 -16.09 10.90
C GLN A 242 -12.44 -14.77 11.65
N GLY A 243 -11.78 -14.59 12.79
CA GLY A 243 -11.95 -13.45 13.68
C GLY A 243 -13.13 -13.59 14.65
N PRO A 244 -13.60 -12.48 15.23
CA PRO A 244 -13.12 -11.11 14.99
C PRO A 244 -11.70 -10.89 15.54
N TRP A 245 -10.92 -10.07 14.84
CA TRP A 245 -9.67 -9.53 15.36
C TRP A 245 -9.68 -8.01 15.23
N SER A 246 -8.91 -7.36 16.09
CA SER A 246 -8.78 -5.91 16.08
C SER A 246 -7.34 -5.52 16.36
N ILE A 247 -6.89 -4.42 15.76
CA ILE A 247 -5.69 -3.71 16.19
C ILE A 247 -6.19 -2.52 16.98
N PHE A 248 -5.80 -2.44 18.26
CA PHE A 248 -6.39 -1.48 19.20
C PHE A 248 -7.93 -1.61 19.24
N SER A 249 -8.65 -0.51 19.46
CA SER A 249 -10.12 -0.50 19.59
C SER A 249 -10.83 0.00 18.33
N ASP A 250 -10.08 0.60 17.41
CA ASP A 250 -10.54 1.42 16.29
C ASP A 250 -10.21 0.83 14.92
N PHE A 251 -9.41 -0.23 14.87
CA PHE A 251 -9.21 -1.03 13.66
C PHE A 251 -9.82 -2.42 13.82
N ASP A 252 -10.67 -2.80 12.87
CA ASP A 252 -11.14 -4.17 12.74
C ASP A 252 -10.39 -4.87 11.60
N ILE A 253 -9.96 -6.11 11.84
CA ILE A 253 -9.40 -6.97 10.79
C ILE A 253 -10.52 -7.89 10.33
N ILE A 254 -10.83 -7.81 9.04
CA ILE A 254 -11.93 -8.55 8.42
C ILE A 254 -11.32 -9.70 7.63
N PHE A 255 -11.79 -10.92 7.90
CA PHE A 255 -11.41 -12.07 7.10
C PHE A 255 -12.08 -12.00 5.73
N THR A 256 -11.28 -11.86 4.67
CA THR A 256 -11.77 -11.62 3.31
C THR A 256 -11.14 -12.60 2.31
N PRO A 257 -11.28 -13.92 2.53
CA PRO A 257 -10.68 -14.93 1.67
C PRO A 257 -11.29 -14.87 0.27
N GLY A 258 -10.51 -15.33 -0.71
CA GLY A 258 -10.99 -15.47 -2.08
C GLY A 258 -9.92 -15.11 -3.10
N HIS A 259 -9.21 -13.98 -2.93
CA HIS A 259 -8.01 -13.71 -3.74
C HIS A 259 -6.88 -14.68 -3.37
N THR A 260 -6.61 -14.79 -2.06
CA THR A 260 -5.86 -15.89 -1.45
C THR A 260 -6.70 -16.53 -0.32
N LYS A 261 -6.24 -17.66 0.21
CA LYS A 261 -6.98 -18.44 1.23
C LYS A 261 -7.11 -17.71 2.57
N GLY A 262 -6.12 -16.90 2.93
CA GLY A 262 -6.00 -16.16 4.18
C GLY A 262 -6.06 -14.64 4.02
N SER A 263 -6.50 -14.12 2.87
CA SER A 263 -6.63 -12.67 2.64
C SER A 263 -7.43 -12.00 3.77
N VAL A 264 -6.92 -10.88 4.26
CA VAL A 264 -7.57 -10.04 5.28
C VAL A 264 -7.57 -8.57 4.87
N SER A 265 -8.62 -7.85 5.26
CA SER A 265 -8.75 -6.39 5.08
C SER A 265 -8.69 -5.67 6.42
N LEU A 266 -8.20 -4.43 6.44
CA LEU A 266 -8.13 -3.59 7.65
C LEU A 266 -9.14 -2.45 7.55
N PHE A 267 -10.07 -2.38 8.50
CA PHE A 267 -11.07 -1.32 8.56
C PHE A 267 -10.76 -0.33 9.68
N TYR A 268 -10.40 0.90 9.32
CA TYR A 268 -10.18 1.99 10.26
C TYR A 268 -11.48 2.77 10.50
N LYS A 269 -12.15 2.46 11.61
CA LYS A 269 -13.51 2.94 11.91
C LYS A 269 -13.64 4.46 11.97
N PRO A 270 -12.77 5.22 12.68
CA PRO A 270 -12.91 6.67 12.80
C PRO A 270 -12.91 7.41 11.45
N LEU A 271 -12.10 6.96 10.49
CA LEU A 271 -12.01 7.58 9.16
C LEU A 271 -12.85 6.85 8.10
N LYS A 272 -13.57 5.80 8.49
CA LYS A 272 -14.40 5.01 7.57
C LYS A 272 -13.58 4.52 6.37
N ALA A 273 -12.35 4.07 6.62
CA ALA A 273 -11.37 3.72 5.59
C ALA A 273 -11.09 2.23 5.59
N LEU A 274 -11.31 1.57 4.46
CA LEU A 274 -11.09 0.14 4.27
C LEU A 274 -9.86 -0.09 3.39
N PHE A 275 -8.83 -0.70 3.95
CA PHE A 275 -7.66 -1.17 3.24
C PHE A 275 -7.91 -2.61 2.79
N THR A 276 -8.13 -2.83 1.49
CA THR A 276 -8.72 -4.07 0.99
C THR A 276 -7.70 -5.12 0.57
N GLY A 277 -6.42 -4.77 0.48
CA GLY A 277 -5.46 -5.57 -0.29
C GLY A 277 -6.04 -5.83 -1.69
N ASP A 278 -6.08 -7.09 -2.07
CA ASP A 278 -6.56 -7.53 -3.40
C ASP A 278 -8.00 -8.05 -3.39
N LEU A 279 -8.75 -7.85 -2.29
CA LEU A 279 -10.20 -8.09 -2.28
C LEU A 279 -10.91 -7.26 -3.35
N LEU A 280 -10.49 -6.00 -3.53
CA LEU A 280 -10.96 -5.08 -4.56
C LEU A 280 -9.76 -4.37 -5.18
N ALA A 281 -9.82 -4.19 -6.50
CA ALA A 281 -8.96 -3.27 -7.23
C ALA A 281 -9.83 -2.17 -7.85
N VAL A 282 -9.21 -1.03 -8.16
CA VAL A 282 -9.91 0.11 -8.73
C VAL A 282 -9.23 0.57 -10.01
N SER A 283 -9.94 0.49 -11.13
CA SER A 283 -9.41 0.90 -12.42
C SER A 283 -9.10 2.41 -12.49
N THR A 284 -8.43 2.82 -13.57
CA THR A 284 -8.09 4.23 -13.81
C THR A 284 -9.32 5.14 -14.00
N ASP A 285 -10.45 4.57 -14.44
CA ASP A 285 -11.76 5.21 -14.57
C ASP A 285 -12.67 5.06 -13.33
N ASN A 286 -12.08 4.72 -12.17
CA ASN A 286 -12.75 4.60 -10.87
C ASN A 286 -13.85 3.50 -10.81
N LYS A 287 -13.71 2.44 -11.61
CA LYS A 287 -14.58 1.25 -11.48
C LYS A 287 -13.96 0.27 -10.50
N LEU A 288 -14.80 -0.30 -9.63
CA LEU A 288 -14.41 -1.41 -8.79
C LEU A 288 -14.38 -2.69 -9.62
N ASP A 289 -13.37 -3.52 -9.37
CA ASP A 289 -13.23 -4.82 -10.02
C ASP A 289 -12.35 -5.76 -9.16
N ILE A 290 -12.21 -7.02 -9.58
CA ILE A 290 -11.40 -8.04 -8.93
C ILE A 290 -10.33 -8.56 -9.90
N LEU A 291 -9.13 -8.83 -9.40
CA LEU A 291 -8.03 -9.37 -10.20
C LEU A 291 -8.22 -10.88 -10.42
N LYS A 292 -9.08 -11.27 -11.35
CA LYS A 292 -9.43 -12.69 -11.58
C LYS A 292 -8.25 -13.53 -12.04
N GLU A 293 -7.45 -12.99 -12.94
CA GLU A 293 -6.31 -13.67 -13.53
C GLU A 293 -5.22 -13.95 -12.48
N CYS A 294 -5.23 -13.18 -11.40
CA CYS A 294 -4.33 -13.33 -10.25
C CYS A 294 -5.02 -13.96 -9.03
N ASN A 295 -6.27 -14.41 -9.16
CA ASN A 295 -7.00 -15.04 -8.05
C ASN A 295 -6.51 -16.48 -7.86
N ASN A 296 -5.85 -16.73 -6.74
CA ASN A 296 -5.22 -18.01 -6.41
C ASN A 296 -6.10 -18.89 -5.51
N HIS A 297 -7.37 -18.55 -5.30
CA HIS A 297 -8.24 -19.31 -4.39
C HIS A 297 -9.67 -19.51 -4.90
N SER A 298 -10.54 -18.51 -4.79
CA SER A 298 -11.95 -18.64 -5.17
C SER A 298 -12.59 -17.27 -5.43
N VAL A 299 -12.85 -17.00 -6.71
CA VAL A 299 -13.63 -15.81 -7.15
C VAL A 299 -15.00 -15.78 -6.49
N LYS A 300 -15.66 -16.94 -6.35
CA LYS A 300 -16.97 -17.00 -5.67
C LYS A 300 -16.87 -16.52 -4.24
N GLN A 301 -15.89 -17.03 -3.48
CA GLN A 301 -15.70 -16.64 -2.08
C GLN A 301 -15.29 -15.17 -1.95
N GLN A 302 -14.48 -14.65 -2.89
CA GLN A 302 -14.14 -13.23 -2.95
C GLN A 302 -15.39 -12.37 -3.13
N LEU A 303 -16.28 -12.74 -4.07
CA LEU A 303 -17.55 -12.04 -4.29
C LEU A 303 -18.48 -12.15 -3.08
N ASP A 304 -18.53 -13.31 -2.40
CA ASP A 304 -19.28 -13.48 -1.15
C ASP A 304 -18.77 -12.50 -0.07
N CYS A 305 -17.44 -12.33 0.06
CA CYS A 305 -16.85 -11.34 0.96
C CYS A 305 -17.20 -9.89 0.56
N ILE A 306 -17.21 -9.57 -0.74
CA ILE A 306 -17.63 -8.25 -1.23
C ILE A 306 -19.11 -7.98 -0.89
N ARG A 307 -19.98 -8.99 -0.88
CA ARG A 307 -21.38 -8.80 -0.41
C ARG A 307 -21.42 -8.38 1.05
N HIS A 308 -20.59 -8.95 1.91
CA HIS A 308 -20.52 -8.56 3.33
C HIS A 308 -20.00 -7.12 3.55
N LEU A 309 -19.31 -6.52 2.57
CA LEU A 309 -18.91 -5.11 2.64
C LEU A 309 -20.10 -4.14 2.53
N LEU A 310 -21.27 -4.60 2.07
CA LEU A 310 -22.49 -3.78 2.04
C LEU A 310 -22.93 -3.37 3.44
N ASP A 311 -22.68 -4.23 4.45
CA ASP A 311 -23.06 -4.03 5.85
C ASP A 311 -22.09 -3.10 6.61
N LEU A 312 -20.94 -2.78 6.03
CA LEU A 312 -19.92 -1.92 6.63
C LEU A 312 -20.09 -0.45 6.22
N ASP A 313 -19.80 0.47 7.14
CA ASP A 313 -20.07 1.89 6.98
C ASP A 313 -18.86 2.73 6.53
N PHE A 314 -17.98 2.11 5.72
CA PHE A 314 -16.82 2.79 5.12
C PHE A 314 -17.22 3.74 3.98
N LEU A 315 -16.40 4.75 3.74
CA LEU A 315 -16.53 5.70 2.63
C LEU A 315 -15.25 5.80 1.80
N TRP A 316 -14.19 5.14 2.21
CA TRP A 316 -12.93 5.05 1.46
C TRP A 316 -12.55 3.61 1.20
N ILE A 317 -12.14 3.31 -0.03
CA ILE A 317 -11.44 2.09 -0.40
C ILE A 317 -10.01 2.44 -0.77
N LEU A 318 -9.07 1.78 -0.08
CA LEU A 318 -7.64 1.88 -0.31
C LEU A 318 -7.12 0.49 -0.74
N PRO A 319 -7.07 0.21 -2.05
CA PRO A 319 -6.73 -1.12 -2.54
C PRO A 319 -5.22 -1.36 -2.59
N GLY A 320 -4.85 -2.64 -2.71
CA GLY A 320 -3.51 -3.05 -3.10
C GLY A 320 -3.18 -2.61 -4.52
N HIS A 321 -4.11 -2.77 -5.46
CA HIS A 321 -3.91 -2.37 -6.86
C HIS A 321 -4.95 -1.36 -7.35
N GLY A 322 -4.49 -0.43 -8.19
CA GLY A 322 -5.34 0.59 -8.79
C GLY A 322 -5.49 1.87 -7.95
N ARG A 323 -6.56 2.63 -8.21
CA ARG A 323 -6.87 3.93 -7.60
C ARG A 323 -7.44 3.82 -6.19
N ARG A 324 -7.32 4.87 -5.39
CA ARG A 324 -8.13 5.04 -4.18
C ARG A 324 -9.46 5.66 -4.60
N ILE A 325 -10.55 5.23 -3.97
CA ILE A 325 -11.87 5.82 -4.21
C ILE A 325 -12.48 6.29 -2.90
N GLU A 326 -13.12 7.45 -3.00
CA GLU A 326 -13.93 8.03 -1.94
C GLU A 326 -15.38 8.10 -2.40
N PHE A 327 -16.29 7.73 -1.51
CA PHE A 327 -17.73 7.86 -1.70
C PHE A 327 -18.26 9.03 -0.87
N LYS A 328 -19.25 9.74 -1.41
CA LYS A 328 -19.93 10.83 -0.68
C LYS A 328 -20.93 10.28 0.32
N THR A 329 -21.54 9.13 0.03
CA THR A 329 -22.59 8.52 0.83
C THR A 329 -22.48 6.99 0.84
N LEU A 330 -23.10 6.34 1.84
CA LEU A 330 -23.21 4.89 1.88
C LEU A 330 -24.07 4.33 0.74
N GLU A 331 -25.03 5.10 0.24
CA GLU A 331 -25.85 4.73 -0.91
C GLU A 331 -25.01 4.66 -2.19
N GLU A 332 -24.15 5.66 -2.42
CA GLU A 332 -23.20 5.66 -3.54
C GLU A 332 -22.22 4.47 -3.45
N LYS A 333 -21.69 4.22 -2.24
CA LYS A 333 -20.82 3.08 -1.95
C LYS A 333 -21.53 1.75 -2.26
N ASN A 334 -22.71 1.53 -1.69
CA ASN A 334 -23.50 0.30 -1.87
C ASN A 334 -23.89 0.10 -3.35
N GLY A 335 -24.38 1.15 -4.01
CA GLY A 335 -24.74 1.08 -5.43
C GLY A 335 -23.54 0.74 -6.32
N THR A 336 -22.33 1.18 -5.97
CA THR A 336 -21.11 0.81 -6.69
C THR A 336 -20.73 -0.66 -6.47
N LEU A 337 -20.80 -1.16 -5.23
CA LEU A 337 -20.55 -2.56 -4.91
C LEU A 337 -21.58 -3.50 -5.56
N GLU A 338 -22.85 -3.13 -5.54
CA GLU A 338 -23.94 -3.89 -6.18
C GLU A 338 -23.76 -3.99 -7.69
N LYS A 339 -23.31 -2.91 -8.35
CA LYS A 339 -22.98 -2.96 -9.79
C LYS A 339 -21.85 -3.95 -10.08
N LEU A 340 -20.80 -3.97 -9.26
CA LEU A 340 -19.73 -4.98 -9.38
C LEU A 340 -20.29 -6.39 -9.24
N LEU A 341 -21.09 -6.64 -8.18
CA LEU A 341 -21.70 -7.95 -7.91
C LEU A 341 -22.67 -8.41 -9.01
N ALA A 342 -23.44 -7.49 -9.60
CA ALA A 342 -24.42 -7.76 -10.64
C ALA A 342 -23.78 -8.00 -12.02
N SER A 343 -22.68 -7.31 -12.33
CA SER A 343 -21.97 -7.45 -13.61
C SER A 343 -21.30 -8.82 -13.80
N GLY A 344 -21.38 -9.71 -12.80
CA GLY A 344 -20.77 -11.02 -12.87
C GLY A 344 -19.28 -10.92 -13.13
N SER A 345 -18.61 -9.90 -12.56
CA SER A 345 -17.19 -9.59 -12.77
C SER A 345 -16.81 -9.68 -14.26
N GLY A 346 -17.23 -8.71 -15.08
CA GLY A 346 -16.78 -8.67 -16.47
C GLY A 346 -15.26 -8.61 -16.53
N ASN A 347 -14.63 -9.35 -17.45
CA ASN A 347 -13.18 -9.25 -17.73
C ASN A 347 -12.83 -7.80 -18.10
N HIS A 348 -12.48 -6.97 -17.12
CA HIS A 348 -11.82 -5.71 -17.38
C HIS A 348 -10.39 -5.92 -16.93
N GLN A 349 -9.45 -5.81 -17.87
CA GLN A 349 -8.04 -5.84 -17.51
C GLN A 349 -7.75 -4.61 -16.65
N ILE A 350 -7.43 -4.83 -15.37
CA ILE A 350 -7.02 -3.80 -14.40
C ILE A 350 -5.49 -3.63 -14.37
N LEU A 351 -4.78 -4.28 -15.29
CA LEU A 351 -3.39 -3.99 -15.56
C LEU A 351 -3.39 -2.92 -16.64
#